data_AF-A0A345VM99-F1
#
_entry.id   AF-A0A345VM99-F1
#
_cell.length_a   1.000
_cell.length_b   1.000
_cell.length_c   1.000
_cell.angle_alpha   90.00
_cell.angle_beta   90.00
_cell.angle_gamma   90.00
#
_symmetry.space_group_name_H-M   'P 1'
#
loop_
_entity.id
_entity.type
_entity.pdbx_description
1 polymer ?
#
loop_
_entity_poly.entity_id
_entity_poly.type
_entity_poly.pdbx_seq_one_letter_code
_entity_poly.pdbx_strand_id
1 'polypeptide(L)'
;MNTGSKYSGGAVRSISVSHSKFVDENLALISLFEDVEETVKEERLQSAIDTIRDQFGFTLLQNASALTEASRSIARSRLVGGHSAGGLDGLTW
;
A
#
# COMPACT_ATOMS: atom_id res chain seq x y z
N MET A 1 1.63 -28.31 -10.50
CA MET A 1 2.05 -27.61 -11.74
C MET A 1 1.06 -27.96 -12.82
N ASN A 2 0.35 -26.97 -13.38
CA ASN A 2 -0.50 -27.16 -14.54
C ASN A 2 -0.02 -26.19 -15.63
N THR A 3 0.55 -26.74 -16.69
CA THR A 3 1.06 -26.01 -17.86
C THR A 3 -0.08 -25.82 -18.84
N GLY A 4 -0.74 -24.66 -18.82
CA GLY A 4 -1.94 -24.41 -19.64
C GLY A 4 -1.81 -23.21 -20.56
N SER A 5 -1.66 -23.48 -21.86
CA SER A 5 -1.94 -22.62 -23.04
C SER A 5 -1.29 -21.23 -23.12
N LYS A 6 -0.39 -21.05 -24.11
CA LYS A 6 0.13 -19.74 -24.53
C LYS A 6 -0.85 -19.02 -25.46
N TYR A 7 -0.89 -17.69 -25.35
CA TYR A 7 -1.71 -16.79 -26.16
C TYR A 7 -1.42 -16.93 -27.66
N SER A 8 -2.47 -17.09 -28.50
CA SER A 8 -2.33 -17.42 -29.93
C SER A 8 -2.58 -16.25 -30.89
N GLY A 9 -2.43 -14.99 -30.44
CA GLY A 9 -2.45 -13.81 -31.32
C GLY A 9 -3.85 -13.22 -31.55
N GLY A 10 -4.07 -12.04 -30.98
CA GLY A 10 -5.26 -11.19 -31.10
C GLY A 10 -5.01 -9.86 -30.35
N ALA A 11 -6.04 -9.03 -30.15
CA ALA A 11 -5.92 -7.84 -29.30
C ALA A 11 -6.28 -8.18 -27.84
N VAL A 12 -5.33 -8.00 -26.91
CA VAL A 12 -5.56 -8.16 -25.46
C VAL A 12 -6.07 -6.83 -24.89
N ARG A 13 -7.28 -6.81 -24.31
CA ARG A 13 -7.89 -5.60 -23.73
C ARG A 13 -7.61 -5.43 -22.22
N SER A 14 -7.24 -6.49 -21.52
CA SER A 14 -6.87 -6.44 -20.10
C SER A 14 -6.03 -7.66 -19.71
N ILE A 15 -4.99 -7.43 -18.91
CA ILE A 15 -4.18 -8.47 -18.27
C ILE A 15 -4.30 -8.24 -16.76
N SER A 16 -4.62 -9.29 -16.02
CA SER A 16 -4.69 -9.26 -14.56
C SER A 16 -3.71 -10.27 -13.99
N VAL A 17 -2.84 -9.82 -13.10
CA VAL A 17 -1.90 -10.66 -12.36
C VAL A 17 -2.36 -10.69 -10.91
N SER A 18 -2.64 -11.88 -10.39
CA SER A 18 -3.02 -12.09 -8.98
C SER A 18 -2.02 -13.04 -8.33
N HIS A 19 -1.54 -12.68 -7.14
CA HIS A 19 -0.73 -13.55 -6.31
C HIS A 19 -1.47 -13.80 -4.99
N SER A 20 -1.57 -15.06 -4.59
CA SER A 20 -2.24 -15.49 -3.36
C SER A 20 -1.36 -16.53 -2.70
N LYS A 21 -0.79 -16.18 -1.54
CA LYS A 21 0.21 -16.89 -0.69
C LYS A 21 1.38 -15.96 -0.37
N PHE A 22 1.09 -14.83 0.25
CA PHE A 22 2.12 -14.07 0.92
C PHE A 22 2.55 -14.90 2.13
N VAL A 23 3.83 -15.29 2.14
CA VAL A 23 4.45 -15.83 3.34
C VAL A 23 4.87 -14.66 4.20
N ASP A 24 4.82 -14.86 5.51
CA ASP A 24 5.24 -13.86 6.49
C ASP A 24 6.70 -13.50 6.20
N GLU A 25 6.96 -12.22 5.86
CA GLU A 25 8.26 -11.73 5.43
C GLU A 25 9.25 -11.66 6.60
N ASN A 26 9.69 -12.82 7.08
CA ASN A 26 10.66 -12.91 8.16
C ASN A 26 12.10 -12.57 7.71
N LEU A 27 12.26 -11.95 6.54
CA LEU A 27 13.55 -11.56 5.98
C LEU A 27 13.64 -10.04 5.98
N ALA A 28 14.25 -9.49 7.03
CA ALA A 28 14.62 -8.08 7.08
C ALA A 28 15.82 -7.85 6.16
N LEU A 29 15.70 -6.91 5.22
CA LEU A 29 16.82 -6.45 4.40
C LEU A 29 17.70 -5.55 5.27
N ILE A 30 18.81 -6.09 5.77
CA ILE A 30 19.75 -5.33 6.59
C ILE A 30 20.81 -4.71 5.69
N SER A 31 20.94 -3.38 5.72
CA SER A 31 22.07 -2.68 5.11
C SER A 31 23.30 -2.78 6.02
N LEU A 32 24.47 -3.10 5.44
CA LEU A 32 25.74 -3.13 6.18
C LEU A 32 26.26 -1.73 6.54
N PHE A 33 25.65 -0.68 5.98
CA PHE A 33 26.10 0.70 6.12
C PHE A 33 25.13 1.56 6.95
N GLU A 34 24.03 0.98 7.42
CA GLU A 34 23.01 1.66 8.22
C GLU A 34 22.95 1.06 9.62
N ASP A 35 22.53 1.85 10.59
CA ASP A 35 22.34 1.38 11.96
C ASP A 35 21.01 0.63 12.07
N VAL A 36 21.08 -0.66 12.38
CA VAL A 36 19.92 -1.55 12.52
C VAL A 36 18.94 -1.03 13.58
N GLU A 37 19.44 -0.45 14.67
CA GLU A 37 18.58 0.08 15.74
C GLU A 37 17.80 1.32 15.27
N GLU A 38 18.40 2.14 14.41
CA GLU A 38 17.73 3.31 13.82
C GLU A 38 16.62 2.86 12.87
N THR A 39 16.91 1.90 11.99
CA THR A 39 15.92 1.35 11.05
C THR A 39 14.72 0.74 11.78
N VAL A 40 14.95 -0.10 12.80
CA VAL A 40 13.87 -0.72 13.58
C VAL A 40 13.02 0.34 14.28
N LYS A 41 13.63 1.44 14.74
CA LYS A 41 12.91 2.54 15.37
C LYS A 41 12.05 3.31 14.37
N GLU A 42 12.56 3.54 13.16
CA GLU A 42 11.81 4.16 12.07
C GLU A 42 10.62 3.30 11.61
N GLU A 43 10.81 1.98 11.48
CA GLU A 43 9.75 1.03 11.15
C GLU A 43 8.63 1.04 12.20
N ARG A 44 9.00 1.04 13.49
CA ARG A 44 8.04 1.15 14.60
C ARG A 44 7.28 2.47 14.58
N LEU A 45 7.96 3.57 14.30
CA LEU A 45 7.34 4.89 14.17
C LEU A 45 6.33 4.90 13.01
N GLN A 46 6.73 4.39 11.85
CA GLN A 46 5.88 4.32 10.66
C GLN A 46 4.64 3.46 10.92
N SER A 47 4.82 2.30 11.56
CA SER A 47 3.72 1.40 11.93
C SER A 47 2.73 2.07 12.90
N ALA A 48 3.22 2.86 13.86
CA ALA A 48 2.37 3.62 14.77
C ALA A 48 1.58 4.72 14.04
N ILE A 49 2.23 5.44 13.12
CA ILE A 49 1.57 6.46 12.28
C ILE A 49 0.46 5.83 11.44
N ASP A 50 0.73 4.68 10.83
CA ASP A 50 -0.25 4.00 9.98
C ASP A 50 -1.42 3.45 10.79
N THR A 51 -1.17 2.92 12.00
CA THR A 51 -2.24 2.52 12.92
C THR A 51 -3.18 3.68 13.24
N ILE A 52 -2.63 4.88 13.49
CA ILE A 52 -3.44 6.09 13.75
C ILE A 52 -4.23 6.49 12.50
N ARG A 53 -3.61 6.43 11.31
CA ARG A 53 -4.29 6.80 10.05
C ARG A 53 -5.37 5.81 9.65
N ASP A 54 -5.20 4.53 9.95
CA ASP A 54 -6.22 3.50 9.73
C ASP A 54 -7.44 3.76 10.62
N GLN A 55 -7.21 4.09 11.90
CA GLN A 55 -8.29 4.37 12.86
C GLN A 55 -9.02 5.69 12.61
N PHE A 56 -8.31 6.76 12.25
CA PHE A 56 -8.88 8.12 12.23
C PHE A 56 -8.88 8.79 10.85
N GLY A 57 -8.37 8.10 9.83
CA GLY A 57 -8.26 8.60 8.47
C GLY A 57 -6.97 9.37 8.20
N PHE A 58 -6.55 9.32 6.93
CA PHE A 58 -5.29 9.86 6.45
C PHE A 58 -5.02 11.31 6.90
N THR A 59 -6.01 12.20 6.78
CA THR A 59 -5.80 13.64 7.00
C THR A 59 -5.57 14.04 8.46
N LEU A 60 -5.82 13.15 9.44
CA LEU A 60 -5.66 13.49 10.86
C LEU A 60 -4.18 13.67 11.25
N LEU A 61 -3.29 12.84 10.70
CA LEU A 61 -1.86 12.84 11.02
C LEU A 61 -1.03 13.03 9.75
N GLN A 62 -0.48 14.23 9.58
CA GLN A 62 0.25 14.67 8.39
C GLN A 62 1.62 15.25 8.74
N ASN A 63 2.58 15.07 7.84
CA ASN A 63 3.87 15.73 7.97
C ASN A 63 3.69 17.26 7.83
N ALA A 64 4.49 18.05 8.54
CA ALA A 64 4.42 19.52 8.48
C ALA A 64 4.52 20.07 7.05
N SER A 65 5.33 19.44 6.20
CA SER A 65 5.46 19.80 4.77
C SER A 65 4.12 19.67 4.00
N ALA A 66 3.23 18.77 4.43
CA ALA A 66 1.92 18.57 3.83
C ALA A 66 0.92 19.69 4.12
N LEU A 67 1.24 20.57 5.08
CA LEU A 67 0.43 21.75 5.44
C LEU A 67 0.91 23.04 4.76
N THR A 68 2.01 22.97 3.99
CA THR A 68 2.47 24.12 3.20
C THR A 68 1.48 24.45 2.08
N GLU A 69 1.39 25.71 1.69
CA GLU A 69 0.47 26.16 0.63
C GLU A 69 0.75 25.48 -0.73
N ALA A 70 2.02 25.15 -1.00
CA ALA A 70 2.43 24.40 -2.17
C ALA A 70 2.00 22.92 -2.12
N SER A 71 1.67 22.38 -0.94
CA SER A 71 1.29 20.99 -0.80
C SER A 71 -0.12 20.72 -1.28
N ARG A 72 -0.27 19.65 -2.06
CA ARG A 72 -1.57 19.16 -2.54
C ARG A 72 -1.98 17.87 -1.85
N SER A 73 -1.25 17.38 -0.86
CA SER A 73 -1.51 16.09 -0.21
C SER A 73 -2.94 15.98 0.36
N ILE A 74 -3.41 17.04 1.05
CA ILE A 74 -4.77 17.10 1.60
C ILE A 74 -5.82 17.33 0.51
N ALA A 75 -5.53 18.18 -0.47
CA ALA A 75 -6.45 18.44 -1.58
C ALA A 75 -6.65 17.19 -2.45
N ARG A 76 -5.57 16.42 -2.68
CA ARG A 76 -5.59 15.18 -3.47
C ARG A 76 -6.21 14.02 -2.70
N SER A 77 -6.01 13.91 -1.37
CA SER A 77 -6.65 12.84 -0.59
C SER A 77 -8.19 12.88 -0.69
N ARG A 78 -8.77 14.08 -0.87
CA ARG A 78 -10.20 14.27 -1.11
C ARG A 78 -10.67 13.89 -2.52
N LEU A 79 -9.76 13.84 -3.50
CA LEU A 79 -10.07 13.54 -4.91
C LEU A 79 -9.89 12.06 -5.27
N VAL A 80 -9.30 11.27 -4.37
CA VAL A 80 -9.11 9.82 -4.59
C VAL A 80 -10.43 9.04 -4.37
N GLY A 81 -11.53 9.70 -4.00
CA GLY A 81 -12.85 9.09 -3.91
C GLY A 81 -13.67 9.21 -5.21
N GLY A 82 -13.84 8.10 -5.94
CA GLY A 82 -14.70 8.03 -7.12
C GLY A 82 -14.97 6.60 -7.62
N HIS A 83 -15.78 5.84 -6.88
CA HIS A 83 -16.52 4.61 -7.26
C HIS A 83 -15.76 3.46 -7.96
N SER A 84 -15.12 2.56 -7.19
CA SER A 84 -15.12 1.09 -7.39
C SER A 84 -14.29 0.38 -6.31
N ALA A 85 -14.88 0.23 -5.13
CA ALA A 85 -14.64 -0.93 -4.27
C ALA A 85 -16.01 -1.27 -3.68
N GLY A 86 -16.90 -1.79 -4.54
CA GLY A 86 -18.19 -2.29 -4.11
C GLY A 86 -17.99 -3.45 -3.13
N GLY A 87 -18.75 -3.43 -2.04
CA GLY A 87 -18.86 -4.57 -1.11
C GLY A 87 -18.71 -4.20 0.35
N LEU A 88 -19.62 -3.38 0.88
CA LEU A 88 -19.91 -3.29 2.31
C LEU A 88 -20.72 -4.52 2.81
N ASP A 89 -20.73 -5.63 2.07
CA ASP A 89 -21.45 -6.86 2.41
C ASP A 89 -20.83 -8.10 1.72
N GLY A 90 -19.92 -8.79 2.40
CA GLY A 90 -19.42 -10.09 1.94
C GLY A 90 -17.90 -10.25 1.96
N LEU A 91 -17.35 -10.43 3.17
CA LEU A 91 -16.05 -11.06 3.36
C LEU A 91 -16.11 -12.53 2.94
N THR A 92 -15.87 -12.82 1.66
CA THR A 92 -15.28 -14.09 1.22
C THR A 92 -14.43 -13.88 -0.03
N TRP A 93 -13.12 -13.74 0.16
CA TRP A 93 -12.09 -14.57 -0.48
C TRP A 93 -10.79 -14.46 0.29
#